data_AF-M3VGX7-F1
#
_entry.id   AF-M3VGX7-F1
#
_cell.length_a   1.000
_cell.length_b   1.000
_cell.length_c   1.000
_cell.angle_alpha   90.00
_cell.angle_beta   90.00
_cell.angle_gamma   90.00
#
_symmetry.space_group_name_H-M   'P 1'
#
loop_
_entity.id
_entity.type
_entity.pdbx_description
1 polymer ?
#
loop_
_entity_poly.entity_id
_entity_poly.type
_entity_poly.pdbx_seq_one_letter_code
_entity_poly.pdbx_strand_id
1 'polypeptide(L)'
;MSSTESATSPLFTQVDSSIAVESTPSWHRGVFDFPNPVNDYAARSTAGLVIALAAVSIVVNQPWLYGVLALGFVLRVAGGPRYSPFGRLAVHVIAPKVWRKEKTVPGPPKRFAQTVGLVFSGTAFVLSLVGFGLAAQIVVGALIVAAFLEFAFGICLGCIAFGYLQRAGVIPDDVCEACNDVTLFGRS
;
A
#
# COMPACT_ATOMS: atom_id res chain seq x y z
N MET A 1 28.96 27.63 -66.64
CA MET A 1 28.63 26.21 -66.92
C MET A 1 29.57 25.37 -66.08
N SER A 2 29.08 24.93 -64.92
CA SER A 2 29.88 24.26 -63.87
C SER A 2 29.52 22.78 -63.80
N SER A 3 30.54 22.00 -63.51
CA SER A 3 30.63 20.54 -63.51
C SER A 3 29.91 19.83 -62.34
N THR A 4 29.83 18.52 -62.52
CA THR A 4 29.29 17.40 -61.72
C THR A 4 29.93 17.16 -60.33
N GLU A 5 29.13 16.81 -59.32
CA GLU A 5 29.44 16.06 -58.06
C GLU A 5 28.08 15.61 -57.47
N SER A 6 27.63 14.36 -57.49
CA SER A 6 28.01 13.12 -56.76
C SER A 6 27.92 13.17 -55.22
N ALA A 7 27.07 12.27 -54.67
CA ALA A 7 26.99 11.76 -53.29
C ALA A 7 26.73 12.78 -52.15
N THR A 8 25.69 12.64 -51.34
CA THR A 8 25.66 11.63 -50.26
C THR A 8 24.23 11.51 -49.72
N SER A 9 23.66 10.32 -49.83
CA SER A 9 22.38 9.95 -49.21
C SER A 9 22.47 10.02 -47.67
N PRO A 10 21.43 10.51 -46.96
CA PRO A 10 21.34 10.37 -45.52
C PRO A 10 20.96 8.92 -45.17
N LEU A 11 21.96 8.02 -45.17
CA LEU A 11 21.83 6.59 -44.87
C LEU A 11 22.09 6.29 -43.38
N PHE A 12 21.68 7.17 -42.47
CA PHE A 12 21.90 6.98 -41.01
C PHE A 12 20.73 7.43 -40.12
N THR A 13 19.50 7.50 -40.67
CA THR A 13 18.30 7.84 -39.87
C THR A 13 17.30 6.68 -39.75
N GLN A 14 17.71 5.45 -40.09
CA GLN A 14 16.79 4.30 -40.25
C GLN A 14 17.18 3.06 -39.42
N VAL A 15 17.90 3.23 -38.31
CA VAL A 15 18.16 2.19 -37.30
C VAL A 15 18.08 2.95 -35.96
N ASP A 16 17.06 2.82 -35.10
CA ASP A 16 16.39 1.63 -34.60
C ASP A 16 14.91 1.95 -34.34
N SER A 17 14.02 1.50 -35.21
CA SER A 17 12.57 1.39 -34.91
C SER A 17 12.19 -0.06 -34.56
N SER A 18 13.18 -0.95 -34.44
CA SER A 18 13.01 -2.39 -34.25
C SER A 18 12.96 -2.84 -32.79
N ILE A 19 13.38 -2.01 -31.83
CA ILE A 19 13.11 -2.30 -30.43
C ILE A 19 11.72 -1.75 -30.11
N ALA A 20 10.71 -2.41 -30.67
CA ALA A 20 9.41 -2.43 -30.02
C ALA A 20 9.65 -3.06 -28.64
N VAL A 21 9.73 -2.23 -27.60
CA VAL A 21 9.46 -2.69 -26.25
C VAL A 21 8.02 -3.15 -26.30
N GLU A 22 7.83 -4.44 -26.54
CA GLU A 22 6.53 -5.08 -26.47
C GLU A 22 5.98 -4.77 -25.08
N SER A 23 5.07 -3.80 -25.03
CA SER A 23 4.40 -3.38 -23.82
C SER A 23 3.64 -4.59 -23.33
N THR A 24 4.19 -5.23 -22.29
CA THR A 24 3.63 -6.42 -21.65
C THR A 24 2.13 -6.18 -21.41
N PRO A 25 1.26 -7.18 -21.65
CA PRO A 25 -0.19 -7.02 -21.61
C PRO A 25 -0.63 -6.30 -20.34
N SER A 26 -1.36 -5.21 -20.50
CA SER A 26 -1.86 -4.33 -19.43
C SER A 26 -2.88 -5.01 -18.49
N TRP A 27 -3.30 -6.24 -18.80
CA TRP A 27 -4.28 -7.00 -18.03
C TRP A 27 -3.84 -7.33 -16.59
N HIS A 28 -2.54 -7.48 -16.33
CA HIS A 28 -2.05 -7.74 -14.98
C HIS A 28 -1.98 -6.47 -14.11
N ARG A 29 -1.82 -5.29 -14.73
CA ARG A 29 -1.73 -4.01 -13.99
C ARG A 29 -3.07 -3.60 -13.39
N GLY A 30 -4.19 -3.82 -14.07
CA GLY A 30 -5.50 -3.35 -13.59
C GLY A 30 -6.06 -4.04 -12.35
N VAL A 31 -5.66 -5.29 -12.06
CA VAL A 31 -6.21 -6.10 -10.96
C VAL A 31 -5.39 -5.93 -9.68
N PHE A 32 -4.07 -5.73 -9.80
CA PHE A 32 -3.16 -5.55 -8.66
C PHE A 32 -2.69 -4.11 -8.45
N ASP A 33 -3.19 -3.15 -9.24
CA ASP A 33 -2.87 -1.74 -9.03
C ASP A 33 -3.53 -1.21 -7.76
N PHE A 34 -2.68 -0.81 -6.83
CA PHE A 34 -3.12 -0.12 -5.63
C PHE A 34 -3.55 1.30 -6.01
N PRO A 35 -4.74 1.78 -5.58
CA PRO A 35 -5.21 3.11 -5.93
C PRO A 35 -4.21 4.18 -5.55
N ASN A 36 -3.91 5.09 -6.47
CA ASN A 36 -3.08 6.26 -6.21
C ASN A 36 -3.74 7.45 -6.93
N PRO A 37 -4.20 8.50 -6.20
CA PRO A 37 -4.15 8.70 -4.75
C PRO A 37 -5.24 7.95 -3.93
N VAL A 38 -5.04 7.85 -2.61
CA VAL A 38 -5.99 7.20 -1.66
C VAL A 38 -6.61 8.24 -0.72
N ASN A 39 -7.87 8.03 -0.31
CA ASN A 39 -8.53 8.85 0.72
C ASN A 39 -8.07 8.45 2.14
N ASP A 40 -7.47 9.40 2.86
CA ASP A 40 -6.98 9.22 4.24
C ASP A 40 -8.10 8.84 5.21
N TYR A 41 -9.29 9.44 5.12
CA TYR A 41 -10.40 9.13 6.01
C TYR A 41 -10.96 7.72 5.77
N ALA A 42 -10.91 7.25 4.53
CA ALA A 42 -11.20 5.85 4.24
C ALA A 42 -10.15 4.93 4.84
N ALA A 43 -8.86 5.29 4.77
CA ALA A 43 -7.78 4.55 5.42
C ALA A 43 -7.96 4.50 6.95
N ARG A 44 -8.28 5.63 7.60
CA ARG A 44 -8.61 5.65 9.04
C ARG A 44 -9.78 4.74 9.36
N SER A 45 -10.86 4.82 8.60
CA SER A 45 -12.02 3.93 8.78
C SER A 45 -11.63 2.46 8.65
N THR A 46 -10.74 2.10 7.71
CA THR A 46 -10.21 0.73 7.64
C THR A 46 -9.36 0.34 8.83
N ALA A 47 -8.56 1.27 9.39
CA ALA A 47 -7.77 1.01 10.58
C ALA A 47 -8.67 0.70 11.79
N GLY A 48 -9.78 1.42 11.96
CA GLY A 48 -10.80 1.12 12.98
C GLY A 48 -11.36 -0.31 12.87
N LEU A 49 -11.67 -0.76 11.64
CA LEU A 49 -12.13 -2.13 11.39
C LEU A 49 -11.06 -3.18 11.70
N VAL A 50 -9.79 -2.89 11.39
CA VAL A 50 -8.66 -3.75 11.74
C VAL A 50 -8.51 -3.87 13.25
N ILE A 51 -8.61 -2.77 13.99
CA ILE A 51 -8.56 -2.77 15.47
C ILE A 51 -9.67 -3.66 16.04
N ALA A 52 -10.91 -3.51 15.55
CA ALA A 52 -12.03 -4.32 16.00
C ALA A 52 -11.79 -5.82 15.75
N LEU A 53 -11.37 -6.20 14.54
CA LEU A 53 -11.08 -7.59 14.20
C LEU A 53 -9.90 -8.16 15.01
N ALA A 54 -8.85 -7.36 15.21
CA ALA A 54 -7.68 -7.73 15.99
C ALA A 54 -8.04 -7.94 17.47
N ALA A 55 -8.86 -7.06 18.05
CA ALA A 55 -9.35 -7.20 19.43
C ALA A 55 -10.20 -8.48 19.59
N VAL A 56 -11.11 -8.75 18.65
CA VAL A 56 -11.89 -10.01 18.64
C VAL A 56 -10.96 -11.22 18.53
N SER A 57 -9.92 -11.15 17.71
CA SER A 57 -8.94 -12.23 17.56
C SER A 57 -8.20 -12.54 18.87
N ILE A 58 -7.83 -11.52 19.64
CA ILE A 58 -7.19 -11.68 20.96
C ILE A 58 -8.16 -12.29 21.98
N VAL A 59 -9.39 -11.78 22.05
CA VAL A 59 -10.41 -12.21 23.05
C VAL A 59 -10.85 -13.65 22.80
N VAL A 60 -11.15 -14.00 21.56
CA VAL A 60 -11.62 -15.35 21.20
C VAL A 60 -10.44 -16.33 21.11
N ASN A 61 -9.26 -15.84 20.74
CA ASN A 61 -8.00 -16.58 20.68
C ASN A 61 -8.06 -17.88 19.88
N GLN A 62 -8.74 -17.85 18.73
CA GLN A 62 -8.85 -18.99 17.82
C GLN A 62 -7.95 -18.78 16.59
N PRO A 63 -7.18 -19.79 16.15
CA PRO A 63 -6.20 -19.64 15.06
C PRO A 63 -6.82 -19.18 13.75
N TRP A 64 -8.06 -19.60 13.46
CA TRP A 64 -8.74 -19.18 12.23
C TRP A 64 -9.03 -17.67 12.19
N LEU A 65 -9.20 -16.99 13.34
CA LEU A 65 -9.41 -15.54 13.38
C LEU A 65 -8.13 -14.77 13.03
N TYR A 66 -6.98 -15.22 13.53
CA TYR A 66 -5.68 -14.68 13.10
C TYR A 66 -5.47 -14.92 11.59
N GLY A 67 -5.94 -16.06 11.08
CA GLY A 67 -5.94 -16.35 9.63
C GLY A 67 -6.82 -15.39 8.83
N VAL A 68 -8.02 -15.08 9.32
CA VAL A 68 -8.92 -14.07 8.70
C VAL A 68 -8.29 -12.67 8.74
N LEU A 69 -7.64 -12.30 9.85
CA LEU A 69 -6.91 -11.04 9.96
C LEU A 69 -5.79 -10.96 8.92
N ALA A 70 -4.94 -11.99 8.83
CA ALA A 70 -3.85 -12.08 7.86
C ALA A 70 -4.36 -12.04 6.42
N LEU A 71 -5.39 -12.82 6.10
CA LEU A 71 -6.04 -12.81 4.78
C LEU A 71 -6.60 -11.42 4.44
N GLY A 72 -7.17 -10.74 5.41
CA GLY A 72 -7.62 -9.36 5.27
C GLY A 72 -6.49 -8.39 4.89
N PHE A 73 -5.27 -8.62 5.38
CA PHE A 73 -4.09 -7.87 4.97
C PHE A 73 -3.60 -8.27 3.57
N VAL A 74 -3.57 -9.57 3.23
CA VAL A 74 -3.23 -10.07 1.89
C VAL A 74 -4.10 -9.39 0.82
N LEU A 75 -5.42 -9.38 1.01
CA LEU A 75 -6.36 -8.78 0.05
C LEU A 75 -6.10 -7.29 -0.17
N ARG A 76 -5.72 -6.57 0.89
CA ARG A 76 -5.42 -5.13 0.81
C ARG A 76 -4.05 -4.85 0.19
N VAL A 77 -3.06 -5.72 0.37
CA VAL A 77 -1.78 -5.65 -0.36
C VAL A 77 -2.01 -5.92 -1.85
N ALA A 78 -2.83 -6.93 -2.16
CA ALA A 78 -3.06 -7.38 -3.53
C ALA A 78 -3.80 -6.35 -4.39
N GLY A 79 -4.85 -5.68 -3.91
CA GLY A 79 -5.57 -4.72 -4.77
C GLY A 79 -6.22 -3.55 -4.02
N GLY A 80 -5.70 -3.21 -2.84
CA GLY A 80 -6.18 -2.08 -2.06
C GLY A 80 -7.64 -2.21 -1.56
N PRO A 81 -8.32 -1.09 -1.26
CA PRO A 81 -9.69 -1.09 -0.76
C PRO A 81 -10.73 -1.73 -1.69
N ARG A 82 -10.40 -1.95 -2.97
CA ARG A 82 -11.33 -2.51 -3.96
C ARG A 82 -11.68 -3.99 -3.73
N TYR A 83 -10.74 -4.76 -3.17
CA TYR A 83 -10.90 -6.21 -2.98
C TYR A 83 -11.26 -6.60 -1.55
N SER A 84 -10.90 -5.81 -0.54
CA SER A 84 -11.33 -6.09 0.83
C SER A 84 -12.78 -5.65 1.04
N PRO A 85 -13.70 -6.53 1.50
CA PRO A 85 -15.08 -6.12 1.82
C PRO A 85 -15.11 -5.01 2.87
N PHE A 86 -14.19 -5.03 3.83
CA PHE A 86 -13.96 -3.96 4.80
C PHE A 86 -13.43 -2.67 4.16
N GLY A 87 -12.59 -2.79 3.13
CA GLY A 87 -12.10 -1.66 2.32
C GLY A 87 -13.24 -0.98 1.55
N ARG A 88 -14.13 -1.76 0.91
CA ARG A 88 -15.32 -1.21 0.24
C ARG A 88 -16.27 -0.55 1.24
N LEU A 89 -16.53 -1.19 2.38
CA LEU A 89 -17.38 -0.62 3.42
C LEU A 89 -16.81 0.71 3.95
N ALA A 90 -15.51 0.74 4.21
CA ALA A 90 -14.83 1.95 4.67
C ALA A 90 -14.89 3.08 3.64
N VAL A 91 -14.63 2.80 2.36
CA VAL A 91 -14.61 3.81 1.29
C VAL A 91 -16.01 4.29 0.92
N HIS A 92 -16.97 3.40 0.73
CA HIS A 92 -18.29 3.76 0.17
C HIS A 92 -19.35 4.09 1.22
N VAL A 93 -19.18 3.62 2.46
CA VAL A 93 -20.20 3.80 3.51
C VAL A 93 -19.65 4.64 4.65
N ILE A 94 -18.52 4.26 5.24
CA ILE A 94 -18.04 4.90 6.47
C ILE A 94 -17.44 6.28 6.19
N ALA A 95 -16.50 6.40 5.25
CA ALA A 95 -15.88 7.67 4.90
C ALA A 95 -16.89 8.76 4.49
N PRO A 96 -17.85 8.52 3.57
CA PRO A 96 -18.81 9.54 3.18
C PRO A 96 -19.85 9.85 4.27
N LYS A 97 -20.27 8.87 5.09
CA LYS A 97 -21.25 9.13 6.17
C LYS A 97 -20.65 9.74 7.43
N VAL A 98 -19.48 9.29 7.85
CA VAL A 98 -18.88 9.67 9.14
C VAL A 98 -17.98 10.88 8.99
N TRP A 99 -17.11 10.90 7.98
CA TRP A 99 -16.11 11.96 7.82
C TRP A 99 -16.58 13.11 6.93
N ARG A 100 -17.42 12.85 5.91
CA ARG A 100 -17.94 13.86 4.95
C ARG A 100 -16.86 14.75 4.31
N LYS A 101 -15.61 14.29 4.31
CA LYS A 101 -14.43 14.97 3.77
C LYS A 101 -13.58 13.96 3.03
N GLU A 102 -12.85 14.44 2.03
CA GLU A 102 -11.89 13.64 1.28
C GLU A 102 -10.54 14.33 1.36
N LYS A 103 -9.54 13.63 1.90
CA LYS A 103 -8.14 14.07 1.91
C LYS A 103 -7.33 13.01 1.18
N THR A 104 -6.71 13.38 0.07
CA THR A 104 -5.92 12.46 -0.74
C THR A 104 -4.48 12.39 -0.25
N VAL A 105 -3.95 11.16 -0.19
CA VAL A 105 -2.56 10.85 0.18
C VAL A 105 -1.96 9.91 -0.86
N PRO A 106 -0.63 9.93 -1.07
CA PRO A 106 0.03 9.05 -2.04
C PRO A 106 -0.17 7.57 -1.69
N GLY A 107 -0.48 6.77 -2.71
CA GLY A 107 -0.75 5.33 -2.59
C GLY A 107 0.48 4.46 -2.25
N PRO A 108 1.67 4.68 -2.82
CA PRO A 108 2.85 3.83 -2.57
C PRO A 108 3.20 3.61 -1.09
N PRO A 109 3.29 4.66 -0.23
CA PRO A 109 3.64 4.46 1.19
C PRO A 109 2.53 3.74 1.97
N LYS A 110 1.26 3.88 1.57
CA LYS A 110 0.15 3.12 2.17
C LYS A 110 0.20 1.64 1.80
N ARG A 111 0.59 1.30 0.56
CA ARG A 111 0.82 -0.11 0.16
C ARG A 111 1.96 -0.73 0.95
N PHE A 112 3.04 0.02 1.20
CA PHE A 112 4.13 -0.42 2.07
C PHE A 112 3.64 -0.68 3.50
N ALA A 113 2.91 0.26 4.10
CA ALA A 113 2.32 0.08 5.43
C ALA A 113 1.43 -1.17 5.51
N GLN A 114 0.65 -1.43 4.46
CA GLN A 114 -0.19 -2.61 4.36
C GLN A 114 0.61 -3.91 4.29
N THR A 115 1.78 -3.88 3.65
CA THR A 115 2.71 -5.03 3.58
C THR A 115 3.32 -5.30 4.95
N VAL A 116 3.71 -4.26 5.70
CA VAL A 116 4.19 -4.41 7.08
C VAL A 116 3.10 -5.04 7.96
N GLY A 117 1.85 -4.56 7.85
CA GLY A 117 0.72 -5.16 8.58
C GLY A 117 0.46 -6.63 8.19
N LEU A 118 0.70 -7.02 6.93
CA LEU A 118 0.66 -8.42 6.51
C LEU A 118 1.74 -9.25 7.20
N VAL A 119 2.96 -8.74 7.32
CA VAL A 119 4.04 -9.46 8.03
C VAL A 119 3.68 -9.68 9.50
N PHE A 120 3.15 -8.66 10.18
CA PHE A 120 2.74 -8.79 11.59
C PHE A 120 1.58 -9.77 11.77
N SER A 121 0.51 -9.64 10.98
CA SER A 121 -0.64 -10.53 11.06
C SER A 121 -0.32 -11.96 10.63
N GLY A 122 0.50 -12.17 9.62
CA GLY A 122 0.99 -13.48 9.21
C GLY A 122 1.88 -14.13 10.27
N THR A 123 2.77 -13.36 10.90
CA THR A 123 3.58 -13.84 12.03
C THR A 123 2.70 -14.26 13.20
N ALA A 124 1.69 -13.46 13.55
CA ALA A 124 0.73 -13.82 14.60
C ALA A 124 -0.06 -15.09 14.26
N PHE A 125 -0.48 -15.26 13.01
CA PHE A 125 -1.16 -16.47 12.57
C PHE A 125 -0.27 -17.72 12.69
N VAL A 126 0.97 -17.65 12.22
CA VAL A 126 1.93 -18.76 12.35
C VAL A 126 2.18 -19.09 13.82
N LEU A 127 2.42 -18.07 14.67
CA LEU A 127 2.61 -18.24 16.11
C LEU A 127 1.40 -18.91 16.77
N SER A 128 0.19 -18.53 16.36
CA SER A 128 -1.05 -19.15 16.85
C SER A 128 -1.15 -20.63 16.44
N LEU A 129 -0.77 -20.98 15.21
CA LEU A 129 -0.80 -22.37 14.73
C LEU A 129 0.20 -23.29 15.45
N VAL A 130 1.38 -22.77 15.80
CA VAL A 130 2.40 -23.55 16.53
C VAL A 130 2.16 -23.58 18.05
N GLY A 131 1.07 -22.96 18.54
CA GLY A 131 0.67 -22.99 19.94
C GLY A 131 1.23 -21.86 20.83
N PHE A 132 1.99 -20.91 20.27
CA PHE A 132 2.48 -19.73 21.00
C PHE A 132 1.44 -18.59 21.04
N GLY A 133 0.29 -18.85 21.67
CA GLY A 133 -0.84 -17.90 21.71
C GLY A 133 -0.48 -16.54 22.31
N LEU A 134 0.28 -16.50 23.40
CA LEU A 134 0.70 -15.25 24.05
C LEU A 134 1.59 -14.42 23.10
N ALA A 135 2.55 -15.04 22.42
CA ALA A 135 3.39 -14.36 21.44
C ALA A 135 2.56 -13.81 20.27
N ALA A 136 1.58 -14.58 19.77
CA ALA A 136 0.65 -14.10 18.75
C ALA A 136 -0.13 -12.86 19.22
N GLN A 137 -0.62 -12.87 20.47
CA GLN A 137 -1.33 -11.73 21.06
C GLN A 137 -0.45 -10.49 21.21
N ILE A 138 0.82 -10.63 21.58
CA ILE A 138 1.77 -9.51 21.66
C ILE A 138 1.96 -8.88 20.27
N VAL A 139 2.16 -9.70 19.24
CA VAL A 139 2.33 -9.23 17.86
C VAL A 139 1.07 -8.50 17.38
N VAL A 140 -0.11 -9.06 17.63
CA VAL A 140 -1.39 -8.38 17.30
C VAL A 140 -1.60 -7.13 18.13
N GLY A 141 -1.18 -7.11 19.39
CA GLY A 141 -1.22 -5.92 20.25
C GLY A 141 -0.40 -4.76 19.66
N ALA A 142 0.82 -5.04 19.18
CA ALA A 142 1.63 -4.04 18.48
C ALA A 142 0.95 -3.52 17.21
N LEU A 143 0.30 -4.41 16.46
CA LEU A 143 -0.49 -4.04 15.28
C LEU A 143 -1.67 -3.12 15.65
N ILE A 144 -2.38 -3.40 16.75
CA ILE A 144 -3.47 -2.56 17.26
C ILE A 144 -2.97 -1.17 17.61
N VAL A 145 -1.82 -1.04 18.27
CA VAL A 145 -1.25 0.28 18.62
C VAL A 145 -0.97 1.09 17.36
N ALA A 146 -0.33 0.48 16.35
CA ALA A 146 -0.06 1.15 15.07
C ALA A 146 -1.34 1.56 14.34
N ALA A 147 -2.34 0.67 14.29
CA ALA A 147 -3.63 0.97 13.66
C ALA A 147 -4.42 2.04 14.43
N PHE A 148 -4.32 2.07 15.76
CA PHE A 148 -4.97 3.07 16.60
C PHE A 148 -4.39 4.47 16.37
N LEU A 149 -3.06 4.59 16.23
CA LEU A 149 -2.42 5.87 15.89
C LEU A 149 -2.94 6.42 14.56
N GLU A 150 -3.13 5.56 13.57
CA GLU A 150 -3.69 5.94 12.28
C GLU A 150 -5.18 6.29 12.39
N PHE A 151 -5.96 5.49 13.11
CA PHE A 151 -7.40 5.72 13.29
C PHE A 151 -7.69 7.04 14.04
N ALA A 152 -7.04 7.25 15.18
CA ALA A 152 -7.33 8.37 16.09
C ALA A 152 -6.63 9.67 15.68
N PHE A 153 -5.34 9.59 15.32
CA PHE A 153 -4.51 10.76 15.04
C PHE A 153 -4.20 10.95 13.55
N GLY A 154 -4.50 9.96 12.69
CA GLY A 154 -4.09 10.01 11.29
C GLY A 154 -2.60 9.73 11.07
N ILE A 155 -1.90 9.24 12.10
CA ILE A 155 -0.46 9.00 12.05
C ILE A 155 -0.20 7.57 11.58
N CYS A 156 0.25 7.42 10.33
CA CYS A 156 0.62 6.13 9.76
C CYS A 156 2.12 5.88 9.91
N LEU A 157 2.50 5.03 10.87
CA LEU A 157 3.90 4.66 11.13
C LEU A 157 4.60 4.08 9.90
N GLY A 158 3.88 3.30 9.08
CA GLY A 158 4.43 2.74 7.84
C GLY A 158 4.76 3.81 6.79
N CYS A 159 3.94 4.87 6.68
CA CYS A 159 4.25 5.98 5.78
C CYS A 159 5.48 6.76 6.24
N ILE A 160 5.61 6.98 7.55
CA ILE A 160 6.79 7.64 8.14
C ILE A 160 8.05 6.82 7.88
N ALA A 161 8.00 5.51 8.15
CA ALA A 161 9.12 4.60 7.88
C ALA A 161 9.51 4.61 6.40
N PHE A 162 8.54 4.60 5.48
CA PHE A 162 8.79 4.70 4.04
C PHE A 162 9.55 5.99 3.68
N GLY A 163 9.11 7.14 4.20
CA GLY A 163 9.81 8.42 3.99
C GLY A 163 11.24 8.43 4.54
N TYR A 164 11.48 7.79 5.69
CA TYR A 164 12.84 7.59 6.20
C TYR A 164 13.69 6.68 5.30
N LEU A 165 13.14 5.59 4.79
CA LEU A 165 13.85 4.69 3.87
C LEU A 165 14.21 5.39 2.56
N GLN A 166 13.34 6.26 2.06
CA GLN A 166 13.59 7.07 0.88
C GLN A 166 14.72 8.08 1.12
N ARG A 167 14.70 8.79 2.26
CA ARG A 167 15.80 9.69 2.69
C ARG A 167 17.13 8.98 2.89
N ALA A 168 17.09 7.73 3.34
CA ALA A 168 18.28 6.89 3.49
C ALA A 168 18.81 6.34 2.16
N GLY A 169 18.11 6.58 1.04
CA GLY A 169 18.48 6.07 -0.29
C GLY A 169 18.19 4.59 -0.52
N VAL A 170 17.44 3.93 0.38
CA VAL A 170 17.05 2.52 0.23
C VAL A 170 15.93 2.37 -0.80
N ILE A 171 15.02 3.35 -0.84
CA ILE A 171 13.92 3.43 -1.81
C ILE A 171 14.21 4.64 -2.70
N PRO A 172 14.26 4.46 -4.04
CA PRO A 172 14.61 5.56 -4.91
C PRO A 172 13.43 6.54 -5.09
N ASP A 173 13.75 7.81 -5.33
CA ASP A 173 12.78 8.90 -5.30
C ASP A 173 11.72 8.83 -6.40
N ASP A 174 12.01 8.13 -7.50
CA ASP A 174 11.09 7.88 -8.62
C ASP A 174 9.86 7.06 -8.22
N VAL A 175 9.94 6.29 -7.12
CA VAL A 175 8.81 5.50 -6.60
C VAL A 175 7.71 6.42 -6.05
N CYS A 176 8.10 7.55 -5.46
CA CYS A 176 7.16 8.58 -5.02
C CYS A 176 7.88 9.90 -4.72
N GLU A 177 7.88 10.80 -5.70
CA GLU A 177 8.53 12.11 -5.59
C GLU A 177 7.89 12.98 -4.49
N ALA A 178 6.56 12.89 -4.34
CA ALA A 178 5.81 13.58 -3.28
C ALA A 178 6.00 12.98 -1.87
N CYS A 179 6.61 11.81 -1.72
CA CYS A 179 6.72 11.11 -0.44
C CYS A 179 7.98 11.47 0.37
N ASN A 180 8.94 12.17 -0.21
CA ASN A 180 10.16 12.60 0.49
C ASN A 180 9.88 13.72 1.53
N ASP A 181 8.76 14.43 1.38
CA ASP A 181 8.31 15.43 2.34
C ASP A 181 7.42 14.83 3.43
N VAL A 182 8.05 14.42 4.54
CA VAL A 182 7.36 13.85 5.70
C VAL A 182 6.37 14.82 6.38
N THR A 183 6.47 16.13 6.11
CA THR A 183 5.54 17.12 6.68
C THR A 183 4.12 16.99 6.12
N LEU A 184 3.97 16.36 4.94
CA LEU A 184 2.67 16.06 4.34
C LEU A 184 1.86 15.02 5.14
N PHE A 185 2.55 14.13 5.88
CA PHE A 185 1.90 13.14 6.74
C PHE A 185 1.50 13.70 8.11
N GLY A 186 2.13 14.81 8.56
CA GLY A 186 1.90 15.43 9.87
C GLY A 186 0.85 16.55 9.89
N ARG A 187 0.46 17.10 8.73
CA ARG A 187 -0.66 18.06 8.62
C ARG A 187 -2.01 17.32 8.56
N SER A 188 -2.38 16.64 9.65
CA SER A 188 -3.73 16.10 9.87
C SER A 188 -4.68 17.16 10.39
#